data_AF-A0A3M1PAK1-F1
#
_entry.id   AF-A0A3M1PAK1-F1
#
_cell.length_a   1.000
_cell.length_b   1.000
_cell.length_c   1.000
_cell.angle_alpha   90.00
_cell.angle_beta   90.00
_cell.angle_gamma   90.00
#
_symmetry.space_group_name_H-M   'P 1'
#
loop_
_entity.id
_entity.type
_entity.pdbx_description
1 polymer ?
#
loop_
_entity_poly.entity_id
_entity_poly.type
_entity_poly.pdbx_seq_one_letter_code
_entity_poly.pdbx_strand_id
1 'polypeptide(L)'
;MRKVCATLWMAAWGVWCAAAQPAAPPFAWEGATVYYVVTDRFANGDPANDHAYGRGFDAAGQPYALDPVGHFHGGDLAGLTQKIEEGYFEALGVDVLAITSPFEQVHGWMGGGSEGGVQQYAYHGAWTLDYTALDAALGTDE
;
A
#
# COMPACT_ATOMS: atom_id res chain seq x y z
N MET A 1 36.08 11.19 0.48
CA MET A 1 37.34 11.54 -0.25
C MET A 1 37.14 11.25 -1.73
N ARG A 2 37.78 12.09 -2.58
CA ARG A 2 37.76 12.13 -4.06
C ARG A 2 36.44 12.53 -4.73
N LYS A 3 36.33 13.84 -5.04
CA LYS A 3 35.38 14.37 -6.03
C LYS A 3 35.99 14.19 -7.43
N VAL A 4 35.24 13.60 -8.36
CA VAL A 4 35.51 13.69 -9.80
C VAL A 4 34.76 14.91 -10.32
N CYS A 5 35.49 15.86 -10.93
CA CYS A 5 34.94 17.06 -11.53
C CYS A 5 34.57 16.76 -12.98
N ALA A 6 33.27 16.76 -13.32
CA ALA A 6 32.82 16.76 -14.70
C ALA A 6 32.83 18.21 -15.22
N THR A 7 33.72 18.51 -16.16
CA THR A 7 33.80 19.80 -16.85
C THR A 7 32.73 19.89 -17.93
N LEU A 8 31.74 20.76 -17.73
CA LEU A 8 30.92 21.35 -18.79
C LEU A 8 31.36 22.81 -18.97
N TRP A 9 31.78 23.17 -20.18
CA TRP A 9 32.09 24.54 -20.56
C TRP A 9 30.79 25.35 -20.70
N MET A 10 30.61 26.36 -19.86
CA MET A 10 29.74 27.49 -20.16
C MET A 10 30.56 28.78 -20.14
N ALA A 11 30.50 29.52 -21.24
CA ALA A 11 31.04 30.85 -21.38
C ALA A 11 30.13 31.85 -20.66
N ALA A 12 30.54 32.33 -19.50
CA ALA A 12 30.31 33.68 -18.96
C ALA A 12 30.91 33.71 -17.55
N TRP A 13 31.77 34.70 -17.30
CA TRP A 13 32.60 34.78 -16.10
C TRP A 13 31.77 35.11 -14.86
N GLY A 14 31.29 34.07 -14.20
CA GLY A 14 30.90 34.07 -12.80
C GLY A 14 31.17 32.67 -12.27
N VAL A 15 32.17 32.52 -11.39
CA VAL A 15 32.36 31.27 -10.65
C VAL A 15 31.16 31.13 -9.73
N TRP A 16 30.16 30.39 -10.17
CA TRP A 16 29.00 30.03 -9.36
C TRP A 16 29.43 28.86 -8.48
N CYS A 17 29.95 29.17 -7.30
CA CYS A 17 30.07 28.18 -6.24
C CYS A 17 28.65 27.82 -5.79
N ALA A 18 28.07 26.77 -6.35
CA ALA A 18 26.89 26.15 -5.75
C ALA A 18 27.27 25.73 -4.33
N ALA A 19 26.75 26.44 -3.33
CA ALA A 19 26.85 26.01 -1.95
C ALA A 19 26.19 24.64 -1.83
N ALA A 20 26.88 23.66 -1.26
CA ALA A 20 26.25 22.38 -0.96
C ALA A 20 25.09 22.65 0.00
N GLN A 21 23.87 22.29 -0.42
CA GLN A 21 22.71 22.38 0.46
C GLN A 21 22.96 21.49 1.68
N PRO A 22 22.74 21.99 2.90
CA PRO A 22 22.85 21.14 4.08
C PRO A 22 21.87 19.97 3.92
N ALA A 23 22.33 18.76 4.27
CA ALA A 23 21.47 17.59 4.28
C ALA A 23 20.28 17.87 5.22
N ALA A 24 19.08 17.42 4.83
CA ALA A 24 17.92 17.49 5.69
C ALA A 24 18.23 16.81 7.04
N PRO A 25 17.69 17.33 8.16
CA PRO A 25 17.83 16.66 9.45
C PRO A 25 17.29 15.23 9.35
N PRO A 26 17.83 14.28 10.14
CA PRO A 26 17.31 12.92 10.17
C PRO A 26 15.83 12.92 10.60
N PHE A 27 15.07 11.97 10.07
CA PHE A 27 13.68 11.76 10.48
C PHE A 27 13.58 11.53 12.01
N ALA A 28 12.63 12.23 12.64
CA ALA A 28 12.34 12.10 14.08
C ALA A 28 10.90 11.63 14.25
N TRP A 29 10.70 10.63 15.11
CA TRP A 29 9.35 10.12 15.41
C TRP A 29 8.56 11.10 16.29
N GLU A 30 9.26 11.88 17.09
CA GLU A 30 8.69 12.93 17.91
C GLU A 30 8.04 14.00 17.02
N GLY A 31 6.72 14.10 17.08
CA GLY A 31 5.95 15.07 16.30
C GLY A 31 5.57 14.60 14.89
N ALA A 32 5.91 13.35 14.51
CA ALA A 32 5.50 12.78 13.23
C ALA A 32 3.98 12.59 13.15
N THR A 33 3.40 12.95 12.01
CA THR A 33 2.00 12.69 11.70
C THR A 33 1.86 11.33 11.04
N VAL A 34 1.16 10.41 11.71
CA VAL A 34 0.91 9.05 11.23
C VAL A 34 -0.49 8.97 10.61
N TYR A 35 -0.58 8.45 9.39
CA TYR A 35 -1.85 8.16 8.72
C TYR A 35 -2.05 6.65 8.65
N TYR A 36 -3.08 6.14 9.31
CA TYR A 36 -3.43 4.73 9.27
C TYR A 36 -4.35 4.43 8.08
N VAL A 37 -3.94 3.47 7.25
CA VAL A 37 -4.64 3.05 6.03
C VAL A 37 -5.13 1.62 6.21
N VAL A 38 -6.44 1.41 6.03
CA VAL A 38 -6.98 0.08 5.74
C VAL A 38 -6.81 -0.15 4.25
N THR A 39 -5.78 -0.91 3.85
CA THR A 39 -5.31 -0.96 2.45
C THR A 39 -6.43 -1.33 1.49
N ASP A 40 -7.21 -2.38 1.80
CA ASP A 40 -8.37 -2.84 1.02
C ASP A 40 -9.42 -1.74 0.75
N ARG A 41 -9.51 -0.72 1.62
CA ARG A 41 -10.56 0.31 1.58
C ARG A 41 -10.07 1.65 1.06
N PHE A 42 -8.82 1.74 0.63
CA PHE A 42 -8.20 3.02 0.29
C PHE A 42 -8.24 3.33 -1.20
N ALA A 43 -7.52 2.57 -2.02
CA ALA A 43 -7.45 2.77 -3.47
C ALA A 43 -7.11 1.44 -4.16
N ASN A 44 -7.93 1.06 -5.14
CA ASN A 44 -7.69 -0.11 -6.00
C ASN A 44 -6.86 0.35 -7.21
N GLY A 45 -5.62 -0.12 -7.30
CA GLY A 45 -4.68 0.23 -8.35
C GLY A 45 -4.48 -0.88 -9.40
N ASP A 46 -4.77 -2.13 -9.04
CA ASP A 46 -4.67 -3.29 -9.91
C ASP A 46 -5.87 -4.26 -9.72
N PRO A 47 -6.97 -4.05 -10.48
CA PRO A 47 -8.13 -4.93 -10.41
C PRO A 47 -7.86 -6.39 -10.82
N ALA A 48 -6.69 -6.71 -11.39
CA ALA A 48 -6.36 -8.09 -11.74
C ALA A 48 -6.15 -8.98 -10.51
N ASN A 49 -5.90 -8.39 -9.33
CA ASN A 49 -5.64 -9.11 -8.08
C ASN A 49 -6.86 -9.18 -7.13
N ASP A 50 -7.98 -8.52 -7.45
CA ASP A 50 -9.21 -8.43 -6.64
C ASP A 50 -9.79 -9.78 -6.18
N HIS A 51 -9.49 -10.84 -6.94
CA HIS A 51 -10.02 -12.19 -6.75
C HIS A 51 -8.93 -13.21 -6.39
N ALA A 52 -7.80 -12.76 -5.84
CA ALA A 52 -6.72 -13.62 -5.38
C ALA A 52 -7.24 -14.78 -4.51
N TYR A 53 -6.70 -15.98 -4.76
CA TYR A 53 -7.11 -17.26 -4.16
C TYR A 53 -8.56 -17.70 -4.44
N GLY A 54 -9.25 -17.09 -5.41
CA GLY A 54 -10.65 -17.38 -5.72
C GLY A 54 -11.63 -16.81 -4.69
N ARG A 55 -11.21 -15.82 -3.89
CA ARG A 55 -12.07 -15.13 -2.93
C ARG A 55 -13.23 -14.42 -3.65
N GLY A 56 -14.39 -14.43 -3.02
CA GLY A 56 -15.63 -13.93 -3.61
C GLY A 56 -16.38 -14.95 -4.47
N PHE A 57 -15.86 -16.16 -4.67
CA PHE A 57 -16.53 -17.23 -5.42
C PHE A 57 -16.81 -18.47 -4.56
N ASP A 58 -17.88 -19.18 -4.91
CA ASP A 58 -18.18 -20.50 -4.36
C ASP A 58 -17.32 -21.60 -5.00
N ALA A 59 -17.46 -22.84 -4.51
CA ALA A 59 -16.72 -23.98 -5.01
C ALA A 59 -17.02 -24.34 -6.48
N ALA A 60 -18.14 -23.85 -7.04
CA ALA A 60 -18.50 -23.98 -8.44
C ALA A 60 -18.03 -22.78 -9.29
N GLY A 61 -17.31 -21.83 -8.69
CA GLY A 61 -16.82 -20.62 -9.35
C GLY A 61 -17.91 -19.57 -9.59
N GLN A 62 -19.05 -19.65 -8.89
CA GLN A 62 -20.09 -18.62 -8.97
C GLN A 62 -19.80 -17.52 -7.95
N PRO A 63 -19.92 -16.23 -8.33
CA PRO A 63 -19.66 -15.15 -7.40
C PRO A 63 -20.72 -15.12 -6.30
N TYR A 64 -20.29 -14.91 -5.07
CA TYR A 64 -21.19 -14.52 -3.99
C TYR A 64 -21.76 -13.12 -4.27
N ALA A 65 -22.96 -12.85 -3.74
CA ALA A 65 -23.45 -11.48 -3.70
C ALA A 65 -22.50 -10.65 -2.82
N LEU A 66 -21.86 -9.63 -3.40
CA LEU A 66 -20.93 -8.77 -2.68
C LEU A 66 -21.63 -8.14 -1.48
N ASP A 67 -21.10 -8.42 -0.29
CA ASP A 67 -21.47 -7.71 0.92
C ASP A 67 -20.40 -6.63 1.19
N PRO A 68 -20.77 -5.33 1.15
CA PRO A 68 -19.82 -4.23 1.33
C PRO A 68 -19.18 -4.22 2.72
N VAL A 69 -19.73 -4.93 3.70
CA VAL A 69 -19.16 -5.02 5.04
C VAL A 69 -18.07 -6.08 5.08
N GLY A 70 -18.36 -7.28 4.55
CA GLY A 70 -17.54 -8.47 4.79
C GLY A 70 -16.58 -8.87 3.66
N HIS A 71 -16.74 -8.34 2.45
CA HIS A 71 -15.90 -8.71 1.31
C HIS A 71 -14.72 -7.74 1.12
N PHE A 72 -13.72 -8.21 0.37
CA PHE A 72 -12.65 -7.37 -0.18
C PHE A 72 -13.24 -6.35 -1.16
N HIS A 73 -12.70 -5.14 -1.14
CA HIS A 73 -13.05 -4.02 -2.03
C HIS A 73 -11.96 -3.77 -3.09
N GLY A 74 -10.81 -4.44 -2.96
CA GLY A 74 -9.73 -4.45 -3.97
C GLY A 74 -8.70 -3.35 -3.77
N GLY A 75 -8.71 -2.65 -2.64
CA GLY A 75 -7.63 -1.71 -2.34
C GLY A 75 -6.30 -2.44 -2.14
N ASP A 76 -5.24 -1.93 -2.75
CA ASP A 76 -3.97 -2.64 -2.89
C ASP A 76 -2.76 -1.70 -2.76
N LEU A 77 -1.54 -2.25 -2.82
CA LEU A 77 -0.30 -1.48 -2.71
C LEU A 77 -0.04 -0.63 -3.95
N ALA A 78 -0.54 -1.03 -5.13
CA ALA A 78 -0.42 -0.24 -6.35
C ALA A 78 -1.23 1.06 -6.25
N GLY A 79 -2.47 0.99 -5.76
CA GLY A 79 -3.33 2.15 -5.55
C GLY A 79 -2.81 3.06 -4.44
N LEU A 80 -2.26 2.47 -3.36
CA LEU A 80 -1.58 3.26 -2.32
C LEU A 80 -0.36 4.00 -2.90
N THR A 81 0.45 3.33 -3.73
CA THR A 81 1.62 3.92 -4.40
C THR A 81 1.21 5.06 -5.32
N GLN A 82 0.15 4.90 -6.11
CA GLN A 82 -0.39 5.97 -6.95
C GLN A 82 -0.75 7.21 -6.13
N LYS A 83 -1.38 7.05 -4.95
CA LYS A 83 -1.68 8.20 -4.06
C LYS A 83 -0.47 8.86 -3.45
N ILE A 84 0.60 8.10 -3.19
CA ILE A 84 1.88 8.68 -2.78
C ILE A 84 2.46 9.53 -3.93
N GLU A 85 2.50 8.99 -5.14
CA GLU A 85 3.05 9.67 -6.33
C GLU A 85 2.23 10.90 -6.76
N GLU A 86 0.91 10.86 -6.58
CA GLU A 86 0.02 12.01 -6.79
C GLU A 86 0.23 13.14 -5.77
N GLY A 87 1.00 12.91 -4.70
CA GLY A 87 1.25 13.89 -3.65
C GLY A 87 0.10 14.03 -2.64
N TYR A 88 -0.85 13.09 -2.59
CA TYR A 88 -2.01 13.13 -1.69
C TYR A 88 -1.59 13.27 -0.22
N PHE A 89 -0.64 12.43 0.22
CA PHE A 89 -0.16 12.42 1.61
C PHE A 89 0.75 13.61 1.93
N GLU A 90 1.53 14.08 0.96
CA GLU A 90 2.35 15.29 1.10
C GLU A 90 1.47 16.52 1.31
N ALA A 91 0.38 16.65 0.54
CA ALA A 91 -0.59 17.73 0.69
C ALA A 91 -1.29 17.73 2.06
N LEU A 92 -1.39 16.57 2.71
CA LEU A 92 -1.91 16.43 4.07
C LEU A 92 -0.86 16.67 5.17
N GLY A 93 0.43 16.75 4.82
CA GLY A 93 1.52 16.84 5.77
C GLY A 93 1.73 15.55 6.57
N VAL A 94 1.47 14.39 5.96
CA VAL A 94 1.69 13.08 6.57
C VAL A 94 3.15 12.68 6.45
N ASP A 95 3.75 12.24 7.55
CA ASP A 95 5.15 11.79 7.59
C ASP A 95 5.27 10.26 7.48
N VAL A 96 4.32 9.52 8.06
CA VAL A 96 4.37 8.06 8.16
C VAL A 96 3.05 7.44 7.74
N LEU A 97 3.12 6.46 6.86
CA LEU A 97 1.99 5.57 6.56
C LEU A 97 2.07 4.32 7.42
N ALA A 98 1.00 4.04 8.13
CA ALA A 98 0.79 2.76 8.80
C ALA A 98 -0.31 2.01 8.05
N ILE A 99 -0.03 0.82 7.54
CA ILE A 99 -0.97 0.04 6.73
C ILE A 99 -1.48 -1.20 7.49
N THR A 100 -2.57 -1.80 7.02
CA THR A 100 -2.99 -3.15 7.45
C THR A 100 -1.90 -4.18 7.15
N SER A 101 -1.90 -5.30 7.88
CA SER A 101 -0.87 -6.32 7.72
C SER A 101 -0.79 -6.79 6.26
N PRO A 102 0.40 -6.75 5.65
CA PRO A 102 0.56 -7.12 4.24
C PRO A 102 0.70 -8.63 4.05
N PHE A 103 0.85 -9.41 5.12
CA PHE A 103 1.09 -10.84 5.05
C PHE A 103 -0.09 -11.62 4.46
N GLU A 104 0.18 -12.77 3.86
CA GLU A 104 -0.85 -13.65 3.32
C GLU A 104 -1.90 -14.00 4.37
N GLN A 105 -3.16 -13.68 4.07
CA GLN A 105 -4.29 -13.95 4.95
C GLN A 105 -4.96 -15.28 4.61
N VAL A 106 -5.79 -15.79 5.52
CA VAL A 106 -6.63 -16.96 5.25
C VAL A 106 -7.48 -16.76 3.99
N HIS A 107 -7.55 -17.77 3.13
CA HIS A 107 -8.26 -17.68 1.85
C HIS A 107 -9.78 -17.83 1.98
N GLY A 108 -10.22 -18.44 3.08
CA GLY A 108 -11.64 -18.64 3.39
C GLY A 108 -12.28 -17.43 4.08
N TRP A 109 -13.58 -17.54 4.33
CA TRP A 109 -14.35 -16.57 5.12
C TRP A 109 -14.89 -17.22 6.41
N MET A 110 -15.21 -16.38 7.38
CA MET A 110 -15.93 -16.75 8.60
C MET A 110 -17.30 -16.09 8.65
N GLY A 111 -18.29 -16.76 9.27
CA GLY A 111 -19.66 -16.25 9.37
C GLY A 111 -20.44 -16.30 8.05
N GLY A 112 -21.77 -16.36 8.10
CA GLY A 112 -22.58 -16.70 6.93
C GLY A 112 -22.84 -18.21 6.81
N GLY A 113 -23.65 -18.62 5.83
CA GLY A 113 -24.17 -19.99 5.72
C GLY A 113 -25.55 -20.18 6.38
N SER A 114 -25.91 -21.43 6.70
CA SER A 114 -27.26 -21.80 7.17
C SER A 114 -27.67 -21.19 8.52
N GLU A 115 -26.71 -20.69 9.30
CA GLU A 115 -26.95 -20.10 10.62
C GLU A 115 -27.18 -18.57 10.56
N GLY A 116 -27.08 -17.96 9.37
CA GLY A 116 -27.23 -16.52 9.17
C GLY A 116 -25.98 -15.72 9.54
N GLY A 117 -25.77 -14.60 8.83
CA GLY A 117 -24.64 -13.69 9.04
C GLY A 117 -24.01 -13.21 7.73
N VAL A 118 -23.14 -12.21 7.83
CA VAL A 118 -22.33 -11.71 6.72
C VAL A 118 -21.10 -12.60 6.57
N GLN A 119 -20.78 -12.99 5.34
CA GLN A 119 -19.50 -13.64 5.03
C GLN A 119 -18.38 -12.62 5.23
N GLN A 120 -17.49 -12.89 6.18
CA GLN A 120 -16.37 -12.00 6.49
C GLN A 120 -15.06 -12.62 6.01
N TYR A 121 -14.39 -11.87 5.16
CA TYR A 121 -13.04 -12.16 4.70
C TYR A 121 -12.00 -11.35 5.49
N ALA A 122 -10.74 -11.79 5.40
CA ALA A 122 -9.61 -11.20 6.11
C ALA A 122 -9.11 -9.86 5.54
N TYR A 123 -9.98 -9.03 4.95
CA TYR A 123 -9.61 -7.75 4.33
C TYR A 123 -8.95 -6.75 5.29
N HIS A 124 -9.21 -6.92 6.59
CA HIS A 124 -8.65 -6.11 7.66
C HIS A 124 -7.19 -6.49 8.03
N GLY A 125 -6.64 -7.56 7.45
CA GLY A 125 -5.25 -7.96 7.67
C GLY A 125 -4.94 -8.48 9.07
N ALA A 126 -5.88 -9.18 9.74
CA ALA A 126 -5.67 -9.69 11.11
C ALA A 126 -5.81 -11.22 11.24
N TRP A 127 -5.99 -11.93 10.12
CA TRP A 127 -6.11 -13.40 10.07
C TRP A 127 -5.00 -13.97 9.18
N THR A 128 -3.76 -13.72 9.58
CA THR A 128 -2.57 -14.17 8.84
C THR A 128 -2.51 -15.69 8.76
N LEU A 129 -2.30 -16.19 7.54
CA LEU A 129 -2.02 -17.59 7.24
C LEU A 129 -0.51 -17.84 7.17
N ASP A 130 0.24 -16.97 6.48
CA ASP A 130 1.69 -17.08 6.31
C ASP A 130 2.37 -15.72 6.51
N TYR A 131 3.26 -15.63 7.51
CA TYR A 131 4.03 -14.42 7.81
C TYR A 131 5.24 -14.19 6.88
N THR A 132 5.47 -15.09 5.93
CA THR A 132 6.62 -15.04 5.02
C THR A 132 6.25 -14.64 3.59
N ALA A 133 4.96 -14.54 3.28
CA ALA A 133 4.45 -14.17 1.96
C ALA A 133 3.57 -12.91 2.04
N LEU A 134 3.60 -12.11 0.98
CA LEU A 134 2.63 -11.03 0.75
C LEU A 134 1.28 -11.62 0.35
N ASP A 135 0.18 -11.04 0.85
CA ASP A 135 -1.16 -11.42 0.37
C ASP A 135 -1.33 -11.02 -1.10
N ALA A 136 -1.67 -11.99 -1.95
CA ALA A 136 -1.79 -11.77 -3.39
C ALA A 136 -2.92 -10.81 -3.78
N ALA A 137 -3.85 -10.45 -2.89
CA ALA A 137 -4.82 -9.37 -3.13
C ALA A 137 -4.22 -7.97 -2.91
N LEU A 138 -3.03 -7.87 -2.33
CA LEU A 138 -2.35 -6.58 -2.09
C LEU A 138 -1.27 -6.28 -3.14
N GLY A 139 -0.76 -7.31 -3.83
CA GLY A 139 0.23 -7.16 -4.89
C GLY A 139 1.23 -8.31 -4.96
N THR A 140 2.43 -7.99 -5.45
CA THR A 140 3.61 -8.86 -5.53
C THR A 140 4.76 -8.28 -4.68
N ASP A 141 5.83 -9.05 -4.50
CA ASP A 141 7.00 -8.60 -3.74
C ASP A 141 7.77 -7.46 -4.45
N GLU A 142 7.67 -7.38 -5.78
CA GLU A 142 8.18 -6.28 -6.63
C GLU A 142 7.29 -5.05 -6.66
#